data_AF-A0AAD9DMS8-F1
#
_entry.id   AF-A0AAD9DMS8-F1
#
_cell.length_a   1.000
_cell.length_b   1.000
_cell.length_c   1.000
_cell.angle_alpha   90.00
_cell.angle_beta   90.00
_cell.angle_gamma   90.00
#
_symmetry.space_group_name_H-M   'P 1'
#
loop_
_entity.id
_entity.type
_entity.pdbx_description
1 polymer ?
#
loop_
_entity_poly.entity_id
_entity_poly.type
_entity_poly.pdbx_seq_one_letter_code
_entity_poly.pdbx_strand_id
1 'polypeptide(L)'
;MGEREERRAVVMEICGFAVGLLLALSATLLVDTQTTDVRSRYIHFLTQHVIEDMELNQCDQVINKRNINKCNTNNCKEINTFIPGHR
;
A
#
# COMPACT_ATOMS: atom_id res chain seq x y z
N MET A 1 -51.33 17.35 -16.00
CA MET A 1 -50.10 17.17 -16.80
C MET A 1 -48.82 17.39 -15.96
N GLY A 2 -48.86 18.15 -14.85
CA GLY A 2 -47.68 18.50 -14.05
C GLY A 2 -47.06 17.41 -13.16
N GLU A 3 -47.82 16.54 -12.48
CA GLU A 3 -47.24 15.55 -11.54
C GLU A 3 -46.29 14.53 -12.19
N ARG A 4 -46.49 14.21 -13.48
CA ARG A 4 -45.64 13.26 -14.21
C ARG A 4 -44.29 13.89 -14.60
N GLU A 5 -44.27 15.20 -14.80
CA GLU A 5 -43.08 15.97 -15.17
C GLU A 5 -42.23 16.27 -13.92
N GLU A 6 -42.87 16.59 -12.81
CA GLU A 6 -42.23 16.73 -11.49
C GLU A 6 -41.60 15.42 -11.02
N ARG A 7 -42.30 14.28 -11.16
CA ARG A 7 -41.72 12.95 -10.87
C ARG A 7 -40.51 12.62 -11.76
N ARG A 8 -40.50 13.07 -13.03
CA ARG A 8 -39.36 12.89 -13.93
C ARG A 8 -38.17 13.76 -13.53
N ALA A 9 -38.41 15.00 -13.09
CA ALA A 9 -37.38 15.88 -12.56
C ALA A 9 -36.74 15.32 -11.29
N VAL A 10 -37.57 14.84 -10.35
CA VAL A 10 -37.12 14.20 -9.11
C VAL A 10 -36.30 12.93 -9.40
N VAL A 11 -36.73 12.10 -10.36
CA VAL A 11 -35.98 10.90 -10.77
C VAL A 11 -34.63 11.27 -11.41
N MET A 12 -34.58 12.32 -12.24
CA MET A 12 -33.34 12.77 -12.88
C MET A 12 -32.34 13.33 -11.86
N GLU A 13 -32.80 14.07 -10.86
CA GLU A 13 -31.95 14.53 -9.74
C GLU A 13 -31.43 13.37 -8.91
N ILE A 14 -32.30 12.42 -8.52
CA ILE A 14 -31.91 11.21 -7.77
C ILE A 14 -30.88 10.39 -8.56
N CYS A 15 -31.09 10.22 -9.86
CA CYS A 15 -30.13 9.54 -10.73
C CYS A 15 -28.79 10.29 -10.81
N GLY A 16 -28.82 11.63 -10.90
CA GLY A 16 -27.61 12.45 -10.89
C GLY A 16 -26.81 12.30 -9.60
N PHE A 17 -27.46 12.36 -8.44
CA PHE A 17 -26.82 12.14 -7.15
C PHE A 17 -26.28 10.72 -7.01
N ALA A 18 -27.03 9.70 -7.45
CA ALA A 18 -26.60 8.31 -7.40
C ALA A 18 -25.35 8.07 -8.27
N VAL A 19 -25.31 8.63 -9.48
CA VAL A 19 -24.14 8.55 -10.38
C VAL A 19 -22.95 9.29 -9.78
N GLY A 20 -23.16 10.49 -9.23
CA GLY A 20 -22.13 11.26 -8.55
C GLY A 20 -21.52 10.53 -7.35
N LEU A 21 -22.35 9.92 -6.52
CA LEU A 21 -21.91 9.08 -5.39
C LEU A 21 -21.15 7.84 -5.87
N LEU A 22 -21.63 7.17 -6.93
CA LEU A 22 -20.97 5.99 -7.49
C LEU A 22 -19.56 6.33 -8.02
N LEU A 23 -19.41 7.48 -8.69
CA LEU A 23 -18.13 7.99 -9.19
C LEU A 23 -17.18 8.41 -8.06
N ALA A 24 -17.70 9.04 -7.01
CA ALA A 24 -16.90 9.38 -5.83
C ALA A 24 -16.40 8.13 -5.11
N LEU A 25 -17.26 7.12 -4.93
CA LEU A 25 -16.90 5.85 -4.30
C LEU A 25 -15.87 5.07 -5.13
N SER A 26 -16.00 5.02 -6.46
CA SER A 26 -15.04 4.32 -7.32
C SER A 26 -13.66 5.00 -7.33
N ALA A 27 -13.60 6.33 -7.26
CA ALA A 27 -12.35 7.07 -7.13
C ALA A 27 -11.64 6.77 -5.79
N THR A 28 -12.37 6.65 -4.68
CA THR A 28 -11.77 6.34 -3.37
C THR A 28 -11.20 4.92 -3.29
N LEU A 29 -11.81 3.94 -3.97
CA LEU A 29 -11.32 2.55 -3.96
C LEU A 29 -9.99 2.35 -4.70
N LEU A 30 -9.65 3.23 -5.64
CA LEU A 30 -8.42 3.13 -6.43
C LEU A 30 -7.17 3.64 -5.69
N VAL A 31 -7.35 4.44 -4.64
CA VAL A 31 -6.24 5.13 -3.96
C VAL A 31 -5.53 4.23 -2.94
N ASP A 32 -6.22 3.24 -2.36
CA ASP A 32 -5.69 2.45 -1.25
C ASP A 32 -5.19 1.03 -1.61
N THR A 33 -5.40 0.57 -2.86
CA THR A 33 -5.05 -0.80 -3.21
C THR A 33 -3.64 -0.89 -3.77
N GLN A 34 -2.63 -0.92 -2.89
CA GLN A 34 -1.34 -1.49 -3.25
C GLN A 34 -1.57 -2.99 -3.53
N THR A 35 -1.23 -3.45 -4.74
CA THR A 35 -1.41 -4.87 -5.09
C THR A 35 -0.66 -5.75 -4.09
N THR A 36 -1.15 -6.97 -3.86
CA THR A 36 -0.54 -7.91 -2.90
C THR A 36 0.95 -8.16 -3.20
N ASP A 37 1.34 -8.17 -4.49
CA ASP A 37 2.73 -8.24 -4.93
C ASP A 37 3.57 -7.04 -4.46
N VAL A 38 3.10 -5.82 -4.75
CA VAL A 38 3.83 -4.60 -4.38
C VAL A 38 3.96 -4.49 -2.87
N ARG A 39 2.90 -4.83 -2.12
CA ARG A 39 2.93 -4.84 -0.65
C ARG A 39 3.96 -5.85 -0.12
N SER A 40 4.00 -7.06 -0.68
CA SER A 40 4.98 -8.08 -0.29
C SER A 40 6.41 -7.60 -0.52
N ARG A 41 6.69 -7.05 -1.71
CA ARG A 41 8.01 -6.50 -2.06
C ARG A 41 8.40 -5.30 -1.19
N TYR A 42 7.43 -4.46 -0.84
CA TYR A 42 7.66 -3.32 0.05
C TYR A 42 8.02 -3.76 1.46
N ILE A 43 7.28 -4.71 2.04
CA ILE A 43 7.60 -5.28 3.36
C ILE A 43 8.99 -5.93 3.34
N HIS A 44 9.33 -6.64 2.25
CA HIS A 44 10.64 -7.24 2.07
C HIS A 44 11.75 -6.20 1.99
N PHE A 45 11.54 -5.10 1.25
CA PHE A 45 12.45 -3.97 1.18
C PHE A 45 12.68 -3.35 2.56
N LEU A 46 11.60 -3.02 3.29
CA LEU A 46 11.69 -2.48 4.64
C LEU A 46 12.44 -3.42 5.59
N THR A 47 12.24 -4.74 5.44
CA THR A 47 12.95 -5.79 6.17
C THR A 47 14.45 -5.70 5.97
N GLN A 48 14.90 -5.61 4.73
CA GLN A 48 16.30 -5.65 4.39
C GLN A 48 17.01 -4.31 4.50
N HIS A 49 16.33 -3.20 4.26
CA HIS A 49 17.00 -1.94 3.92
C HIS A 49 16.65 -0.77 4.81
N VAL A 50 15.67 -0.87 5.73
CA VAL A 50 15.27 0.28 6.57
C VAL A 50 15.37 -0.06 8.05
N ILE A 51 16.07 0.79 8.79
CA ILE A 51 16.23 0.73 10.25
C ILE A 51 16.57 2.13 10.75
N GLU A 52 15.99 2.53 11.87
CA GLU A 52 16.12 3.89 12.39
C GLU A 52 17.55 4.14 12.91
N ASP A 53 18.00 3.31 13.84
CA ASP A 53 19.27 3.47 14.53
C ASP A 53 20.25 2.32 14.21
N MET A 54 20.76 2.27 12.97
CA MET A 54 21.79 1.30 12.60
C MET A 54 23.18 1.77 13.03
N GLU A 55 23.89 0.95 13.80
CA GLU A 55 25.31 1.16 14.11
C GLU A 55 26.20 0.12 13.40
N LEU A 56 27.47 0.50 13.12
CA LEU A 56 28.42 -0.36 12.39
C LEU A 56 28.72 -1.69 13.10
N ASN A 57 28.66 -1.72 14.44
CA ASN A 57 28.88 -2.90 15.27
C ASN A 57 27.63 -3.82 15.38
N GLN A 58 26.50 -3.45 14.79
CA GLN A 58 25.22 -4.19 14.90
C GLN A 58 24.91 -5.05 13.67
N CYS A 59 25.73 -5.01 12.61
CA CYS A 59 25.48 -5.72 11.34
C CYS A 59 25.09 -7.19 11.54
N ASP A 60 25.93 -7.97 12.23
CA ASP A 60 25.70 -9.42 12.40
C ASP A 60 24.42 -9.70 13.20
N GLN A 61 24.19 -8.93 14.26
CA GLN A 61 23.01 -9.07 15.11
C GLN A 61 21.73 -8.79 14.32
N VAL A 62 21.70 -7.70 13.56
CA VAL A 62 20.51 -7.26 12.81
C VAL A 62 20.23 -8.18 11.63
N ILE A 63 21.26 -8.57 10.87
CA ILE A 63 21.13 -9.51 9.75
C ILE A 63 20.55 -10.85 10.22
N ASN A 64 21.07 -11.40 11.32
CA ASN A 64 20.58 -12.63 11.90
C ASN A 64 19.15 -12.48 12.46
N LYS A 65 18.90 -11.45 13.27
CA LYS A 65 17.57 -11.18 13.86
C LYS A 65 16.47 -11.03 12.79
N ARG A 66 16.79 -10.47 11.63
CA ARG A 66 15.86 -10.26 10.52
C ARG A 66 15.86 -11.39 9.48
N ASN A 67 16.65 -12.44 9.69
CA ASN A 67 16.81 -13.57 8.77
C ASN A 67 17.11 -13.13 7.32
N ILE A 68 18.02 -12.17 7.15
CA ILE A 68 18.36 -11.64 5.82
C ILE A 68 19.35 -12.60 5.14
N ASN A 69 18.89 -13.24 4.08
CA ASN A 69 19.61 -14.30 3.38
C ASN A 69 19.66 -14.08 1.87
N LYS A 70 20.52 -14.83 1.19
CA LYS A 70 20.64 -14.82 -0.27
C LYS A 70 19.41 -15.50 -0.88
N CYS A 71 18.54 -14.73 -1.53
CA CYS A 71 17.43 -15.16 -2.40
C CYS A 71 16.91 -16.58 -2.16
N ASN A 72 15.97 -16.76 -1.22
CA ASN A 72 15.30 -18.04 -0.93
C ASN A 72 16.22 -19.19 -0.50
N THR A 73 17.45 -18.90 -0.07
CA THR A 73 18.37 -19.88 0.53
C THR A 73 18.63 -19.55 2.00
N ASN A 74 19.25 -20.46 2.73
CA ASN A 74 19.74 -20.20 4.09
C ASN A 74 21.17 -19.62 4.11
N ASN A 75 21.72 -19.26 2.94
CA ASN A 75 23.06 -18.70 2.85
C ASN A 75 23.06 -17.23 3.27
N CYS A 76 24.14 -16.80 3.94
CA CYS A 76 24.35 -15.40 4.25
C CYS A 76 24.41 -14.56 2.98
N LYS A 77 23.77 -13.39 3.00
CA LYS A 77 23.85 -12.42 1.92
C LYS A 77 25.22 -11.73 1.99
N GLU A 78 25.93 -11.66 0.85
CA GLU A 78 27.29 -11.11 0.81
C GLU A 78 27.33 -9.62 1.17
N ILE A 79 26.34 -8.85 0.71
CA ILE A 79 26.23 -7.42 0.96
C ILE A 79 24.77 -7.06 1.25
N ASN A 80 24.56 -6.26 2.30
CA ASN A 80 23.28 -5.65 2.58
C ASN A 80 23.48 -4.24 3.15
N THR A 81 22.84 -3.25 2.54
CA THR A 81 22.90 -1.86 2.99
C THR A 81 21.63 -1.50 3.75
N PHE A 82 21.82 -0.85 4.90
CA PHE A 82 20.74 -0.25 5.67
C PHE A 82 20.69 1.25 5.45
N ILE A 83 19.49 1.77 5.22
CA ILE A 83 19.15 3.17 5.11
C ILE A 83 18.56 3.60 6.47
N PRO A 84 19.15 4.61 7.14
CA PRO A 84 18.57 5.21 8.33
C PRO A 84 17.17 5.75 8.06
N GLY A 85 16.17 5.32 8.82
CA GLY A 85 14.81 5.82 8.71
C GLY A 85 13.74 4.95 9.38
N HIS A 86 12.55 5.52 9.52
CA HIS A 86 11.39 4.81 10.06
C HIS A 86 10.70 3.93 9.01
N ARG A 87 10.02 2.89 9.48
CA ARG A 87 9.12 2.05 8.67
C ARG A 87 7.69 2.54 8.70
#